data_AF-X0SY41-F1
#
_entry.id   AF-X0SY41-F1
#
_cell.length_a   1.000
_cell.length_b   1.000
_cell.length_c   1.000
_cell.angle_alpha   90.00
_cell.angle_beta   90.00
_cell.angle_gamma   90.00
#
_symmetry.space_group_name_H-M   'P 1'
#
loop_
_entity.id
_entity.type
_entity.pdbx_description
1 polymer ?
#
loop_
_entity_poly.entity_id
_entity_poly.type
_entity_poly.pdbx_seq_one_letter_code
_entity_poly.pdbx_strand_id
1 'polypeptide(L)'
;MAGELAAEVFRHSYPDDFWQPRTRKAYLEYLKDIYPNCDFESNWPDFEDLITVLDEWEDYHCSYEGTGTSGNLLNVAHLKNVLLKHLGLLLCERTAAASSSGQMDVIKDFVRSVCEEKSTIISFNWDLLVEIAAKELNIGISYGSETNDGLEIAKPHGSLNLAELETERFTEMQDSINIHSLQIDWKTDSTVVIRTSDPIDAANRIIHPFESALLVEPTARKSYLSGWIQLQWRRALDFLRQVEELVVIGYSLPNT
;
A
#
# COMPACT_ATOMS: atom_id res chain seq x y z
N MET A 1 3.47 9.38 -16.13
CA MET A 1 3.86 9.08 -14.74
C MET A 1 3.08 7.90 -14.15
N ALA A 2 1.76 7.95 -13.94
CA ALA A 2 1.04 6.82 -13.32
C ALA A 2 1.04 5.53 -14.18
N GLY A 3 0.72 5.64 -15.48
CA GLY A 3 0.89 4.52 -16.43
C GLY A 3 2.34 4.01 -16.62
N GLU A 4 3.37 4.82 -16.33
CA GLU A 4 4.77 4.37 -16.39
C GLU A 4 5.12 3.48 -15.19
N LEU A 5 4.59 3.81 -14.01
CA LEU A 5 4.72 3.01 -12.80
C LEU A 5 4.05 1.66 -12.97
N ALA A 6 2.81 1.65 -13.47
CA ALA A 6 2.09 0.42 -13.79
C ALA A 6 2.88 -0.45 -14.79
N ALA A 7 3.39 0.14 -15.87
CA ALA A 7 4.21 -0.57 -16.85
C ALA A 7 5.52 -1.13 -16.24
N GLU A 8 6.15 -0.40 -15.32
CA GLU A 8 7.36 -0.85 -14.61
C GLU A 8 7.06 -2.03 -13.69
N VAL A 9 6.04 -1.92 -12.82
CA VAL A 9 5.61 -3.01 -11.95
C VAL A 9 5.25 -4.25 -12.77
N PHE A 10 4.42 -4.10 -13.81
CA PHE A 10 4.02 -5.22 -14.65
C PHE A 10 5.22 -5.87 -15.35
N ARG A 11 6.15 -5.10 -15.93
CA ARG A 11 7.36 -5.67 -16.57
C ARG A 11 8.23 -6.45 -15.60
N HIS A 12 8.35 -6.00 -14.35
CA HIS A 12 9.15 -6.69 -13.34
C HIS A 12 8.42 -7.87 -12.68
N SER A 13 7.09 -7.80 -12.55
CA SER A 13 6.23 -8.82 -11.94
C SER A 13 5.75 -9.90 -12.91
N TYR A 14 5.99 -9.76 -14.23
CA TYR A 14 5.63 -10.72 -15.27
C TYR A 14 6.85 -11.54 -15.74
N PRO A 15 7.34 -12.54 -14.98
CA PRO A 15 8.20 -13.54 -15.58
C PRO A 15 7.33 -14.46 -16.47
N ASP A 16 7.81 -14.79 -17.66
CA ASP A 16 7.05 -15.47 -18.74
C ASP A 16 6.43 -16.82 -18.33
N ASP A 17 6.88 -17.38 -17.20
CA ASP A 17 6.52 -18.65 -16.60
C ASP A 17 5.39 -18.56 -15.55
N PHE A 18 4.99 -17.37 -15.11
CA PHE A 18 3.95 -17.23 -14.07
C PHE A 18 2.54 -17.58 -14.54
N TRP A 19 2.24 -17.33 -15.81
CA TRP A 19 0.93 -17.62 -16.40
C TRP A 19 1.00 -18.83 -17.32
N GLN A 20 -0.02 -19.69 -17.26
CA GLN A 20 -0.27 -20.53 -18.43
C GLN A 20 -0.52 -19.60 -19.64
N PRO A 21 0.13 -19.83 -20.79
CA PRO A 21 0.02 -18.94 -21.96
C PRO A 21 -1.43 -18.63 -22.36
N ARG A 22 -2.35 -19.59 -22.16
CA ARG A 22 -3.78 -19.43 -22.41
C ARG A 22 -4.45 -18.42 -21.47
N THR A 23 -4.17 -18.49 -20.17
CA THR A 23 -4.74 -17.59 -19.17
C THR A 23 -4.22 -16.16 -19.36
N ARG A 24 -2.91 -16.02 -19.67
CA ARG A 24 -2.33 -14.71 -19.99
C ARG A 24 -3.02 -14.06 -21.17
N LYS A 25 -3.22 -14.83 -22.25
CA LYS A 25 -3.91 -14.35 -23.45
C LYS A 25 -5.34 -13.91 -23.12
N ALA A 26 -6.09 -14.71 -22.38
CA ALA A 26 -7.46 -14.38 -21.99
C ALA A 26 -7.56 -13.10 -21.15
N TYR A 27 -6.66 -12.91 -20.17
CA TYR A 27 -6.63 -11.69 -19.36
C TYR A 27 -6.24 -10.45 -20.18
N LEU A 28 -5.28 -10.56 -21.09
CA LEU A 28 -4.93 -9.46 -22.01
C LEU A 28 -6.05 -9.14 -23.00
N GLU A 29 -6.83 -10.13 -23.43
CA GLU A 29 -8.03 -9.93 -24.24
C GLU A 29 -9.11 -9.18 -23.44
N TYR A 30 -9.37 -9.58 -22.20
CA TYR A 30 -10.27 -8.87 -21.30
C TYR A 30 -9.85 -7.41 -21.03
N LEU A 31 -8.56 -7.19 -20.78
CA LEU A 31 -8.02 -5.84 -20.62
C LEU A 31 -8.19 -4.99 -21.87
N LYS A 32 -8.04 -5.57 -23.08
CA LYS A 32 -8.29 -4.87 -24.35
C LYS A 32 -9.77 -4.56 -24.55
N ASP A 33 -10.66 -5.40 -24.05
CA ASP A 33 -12.11 -5.14 -24.13
C ASP A 33 -12.52 -3.96 -23.23
N ILE A 34 -11.94 -3.85 -22.03
CA ILE A 34 -12.19 -2.73 -21.10
C ILE A 34 -11.46 -1.46 -21.55
N TYR A 35 -10.24 -1.60 -22.05
CA TYR A 35 -9.38 -0.50 -22.49
C TYR A 35 -9.03 -0.63 -23.98
N PRO A 36 -9.99 -0.42 -24.90
CA PRO A 36 -9.78 -0.64 -26.34
C PRO A 36 -8.74 0.28 -26.97
N ASN A 37 -8.44 1.42 -26.33
CA ASN A 37 -7.47 2.41 -26.78
C ASN A 37 -6.12 2.30 -26.05
N CYS A 38 -5.99 1.35 -25.11
CA CYS A 38 -4.76 1.17 -24.35
C CYS A 38 -3.74 0.38 -25.19
N ASP A 39 -2.61 1.03 -25.45
CA ASP A 39 -1.44 0.35 -25.97
C ASP A 39 -0.63 -0.20 -24.80
N PHE A 40 -0.78 -1.50 -24.50
CA PHE A 40 -0.05 -2.17 -23.42
C PHE A 40 1.47 -2.26 -23.65
N GLU A 41 2.01 -1.71 -24.74
CA GLU A 41 3.46 -1.50 -24.88
C GLU A 41 3.92 -0.14 -24.35
N SER A 42 3.06 0.89 -24.38
CA SER A 42 3.48 2.28 -24.12
C SER A 42 2.59 3.06 -23.14
N ASN A 43 1.36 2.63 -22.91
CA ASN A 43 0.34 3.36 -22.17
C ASN A 43 -0.53 2.42 -21.35
N TRP A 44 -0.01 1.92 -20.23
CA TRP A 44 -0.77 1.08 -19.30
C TRP A 44 -1.82 1.90 -18.53
N PRO A 45 -2.96 1.30 -18.13
CA PRO A 45 -3.84 1.91 -17.14
C PRO A 45 -3.09 2.11 -15.82
N ASP A 46 -3.63 2.96 -14.96
CA ASP A 46 -3.05 3.19 -13.64
C ASP A 46 -3.07 1.90 -12.82
N PHE A 47 -2.15 1.78 -11.85
CA PHE A 47 -1.95 0.52 -11.12
C PHE A 47 -3.21 0.11 -10.36
N GLU A 48 -3.90 1.10 -9.79
CA GLU A 48 -5.17 0.98 -9.10
C GLU A 48 -6.27 0.39 -9.99
N ASP A 49 -6.37 0.88 -11.23
CA ASP A 49 -7.33 0.39 -12.22
C ASP A 49 -7.01 -1.06 -12.60
N LEU A 50 -5.73 -1.39 -12.76
CA LEU A 50 -5.30 -2.75 -13.09
C LEU A 50 -5.62 -3.76 -11.98
N ILE A 51 -5.43 -3.38 -10.71
CA ILE A 51 -5.81 -4.23 -9.58
C ILE A 51 -7.33 -4.39 -9.50
N THR A 52 -8.09 -3.32 -9.73
CA THR A 52 -9.56 -3.36 -9.79
C THR A 52 -10.03 -4.30 -10.90
N VAL A 53 -9.41 -4.26 -12.07
CA VAL A 53 -9.76 -5.13 -13.20
C VAL A 53 -9.42 -6.59 -12.92
N LEU A 54 -8.40 -6.87 -12.10
CA LEU A 54 -8.11 -8.23 -11.63
C LEU A 54 -9.22 -8.77 -10.72
N ASP A 55 -9.79 -7.94 -9.83
CA ASP A 55 -10.98 -8.31 -9.04
C ASP A 55 -12.18 -8.64 -9.95
N GLU A 56 -12.44 -7.78 -10.93
CA GLU A 56 -13.57 -7.96 -11.85
C GLU A 56 -13.39 -9.21 -12.73
N TRP A 57 -12.15 -9.46 -13.16
CA TRP A 57 -11.81 -10.66 -13.93
C TRP A 57 -12.05 -11.93 -13.13
N GLU A 58 -11.66 -11.97 -11.86
CA GLU A 58 -11.89 -13.11 -10.96
C GLU A 58 -13.39 -13.44 -10.89
N ASP A 59 -14.23 -12.43 -10.68
CA ASP A 59 -15.69 -12.56 -10.63
C ASP A 59 -16.31 -12.98 -11.96
N TYR A 60 -15.89 -12.34 -13.05
CA TYR A 60 -16.35 -12.64 -14.41
C TYR A 60 -16.06 -14.09 -14.76
N HIS A 61 -14.83 -14.54 -14.51
CA HIS A 61 -14.40 -15.89 -14.79
C HIS A 61 -15.14 -16.94 -13.94
N CYS A 62 -15.33 -16.67 -12.64
CA CYS A 62 -16.14 -17.51 -11.76
C CYS A 62 -17.59 -17.66 -12.27
N SER A 63 -18.15 -16.59 -12.84
CA SER A 63 -19.52 -16.56 -13.36
C SER A 63 -19.66 -17.25 -14.73
N TYR A 64 -18.64 -17.11 -15.58
CA TYR A 64 -18.68 -17.59 -16.97
C TYR A 64 -18.41 -19.10 -17.10
N GLU A 65 -17.48 -19.66 -16.32
CA GLU A 65 -17.09 -21.06 -16.50
C GLU A 65 -18.06 -22.08 -15.87
N GLY A 66 -19.05 -21.63 -15.08
CA GLY A 66 -20.12 -22.50 -14.55
C GLY A 66 -19.65 -23.69 -13.68
N THR A 67 -18.36 -23.77 -13.34
CA THR A 67 -17.78 -24.85 -12.56
C THR A 67 -17.32 -24.33 -11.20
N GLY A 68 -17.91 -24.88 -10.13
CA GLY A 68 -17.28 -24.83 -8.81
C GLY A 68 -15.90 -25.45 -8.88
N THR A 69 -14.86 -24.61 -8.74
CA THR A 69 -13.56 -24.90 -8.12
C THR A 69 -12.88 -26.23 -8.47
N SER A 70 -11.82 -26.19 -9.30
CA SER A 70 -10.59 -27.02 -9.12
C SER A 70 -9.62 -26.98 -10.31
N GLY A 71 -10.00 -26.39 -11.44
CA GLY A 71 -9.15 -26.30 -12.61
C GLY A 71 -8.14 -25.14 -12.57
N ASN A 72 -7.21 -25.13 -11.61
CA ASN A 72 -5.86 -24.51 -11.60
C ASN A 72 -5.55 -23.28 -12.51
N LEU A 73 -6.51 -22.40 -12.76
CA LEU A 73 -6.38 -21.27 -13.67
C LEU A 73 -6.35 -20.00 -12.82
N LEU A 74 -5.12 -19.59 -12.53
CA LEU A 74 -4.74 -18.36 -11.87
C LEU A 74 -5.15 -18.26 -10.39
N ASN A 75 -4.15 -18.31 -9.51
CA ASN A 75 -4.32 -17.78 -8.17
C ASN A 75 -4.24 -16.25 -8.26
N VAL A 76 -5.37 -15.59 -8.57
CA VAL A 76 -5.48 -14.12 -8.69
C VAL A 76 -4.96 -13.44 -7.43
N ALA A 77 -5.28 -13.99 -6.25
CA ALA A 77 -4.76 -13.51 -4.98
C ALA A 77 -3.22 -13.55 -4.92
N HIS A 78 -2.59 -14.64 -5.39
CA HIS A 78 -1.14 -14.72 -5.48
C HIS A 78 -0.56 -13.69 -6.45
N LEU A 79 -1.16 -13.49 -7.62
CA LEU A 79 -0.73 -12.46 -8.57
C LEU A 79 -0.81 -11.06 -7.96
N LYS A 80 -1.93 -10.72 -7.32
CA LYS A 80 -2.10 -9.43 -6.61
C LYS A 80 -1.01 -9.23 -5.57
N ASN A 81 -0.72 -10.26 -4.78
CA ASN A 81 0.36 -10.19 -3.80
C ASN A 81 1.74 -9.94 -4.45
N VAL A 82 2.02 -10.58 -5.58
CA VAL A 82 3.28 -10.35 -6.34
C VAL A 82 3.34 -8.91 -6.87
N LEU A 83 2.25 -8.40 -7.45
CA LEU A 83 2.15 -7.03 -7.95
C LEU A 83 2.31 -6.00 -6.83
N LEU A 84 1.57 -6.16 -5.72
CA LEU A 84 1.67 -5.28 -4.55
C LEU A 84 3.06 -5.31 -3.92
N LYS A 85 3.71 -6.49 -3.88
CA LYS A 85 5.10 -6.60 -3.43
C LYS A 85 6.05 -5.79 -4.30
N HIS A 86 5.95 -5.91 -5.62
CA HIS A 86 6.84 -5.20 -6.55
C HIS A 86 6.58 -3.70 -6.56
N LEU A 87 5.31 -3.31 -6.52
CA LEU A 87 4.92 -1.92 -6.29
C LEU A 87 5.57 -1.41 -5.00
N GLY A 88 5.48 -2.17 -3.91
CA GLY A 88 6.09 -1.81 -2.63
C GLY A 88 7.60 -1.58 -2.75
N LEU A 89 8.34 -2.49 -3.39
CA LEU A 89 9.78 -2.34 -3.62
C LEU A 89 10.10 -1.08 -4.43
N LEU A 90 9.39 -0.88 -5.54
CA LEU A 90 9.57 0.29 -6.39
C LEU A 90 9.27 1.59 -5.65
N LEU A 91 8.21 1.62 -4.83
CA LEU A 91 7.91 2.78 -4.00
C LEU A 91 8.98 3.03 -2.94
N CYS A 92 9.59 1.99 -2.35
CA CYS A 92 10.75 2.16 -1.47
C CYS A 92 11.94 2.79 -2.20
N GLU A 93 12.25 2.34 -3.42
CA GLU A 93 13.32 2.92 -4.25
C GLU A 93 13.05 4.39 -4.58
N ARG A 94 11.82 4.71 -5.01
CA ARG A 94 11.40 6.09 -5.30
C ARG A 94 11.44 6.97 -4.06
N THR A 95 11.01 6.44 -2.91
CA THR A 95 11.06 7.13 -1.61
C THR A 95 12.50 7.44 -1.22
N ALA A 96 13.42 6.49 -1.35
CA ALA A 96 14.84 6.68 -1.03
C ALA A 96 15.53 7.69 -1.98
N ALA A 97 15.15 7.69 -3.26
CA ALA A 97 15.64 8.68 -4.22
C ALA A 97 15.13 10.09 -3.87
N ALA A 98 13.84 10.23 -3.57
CA ALA A 98 13.24 11.51 -3.19
C ALA A 98 13.79 12.04 -1.85
N SER A 99 14.03 11.16 -0.87
CA SER A 99 14.62 11.54 0.42
C SER A 99 16.05 12.04 0.32
N SER A 100 16.78 11.64 -0.73
CA SER A 100 18.15 12.08 -1.00
C SER A 100 18.22 13.38 -1.79
N SER A 101 17.08 13.98 -2.13
CA SER A 101 17.00 15.21 -2.93
C SER A 101 16.80 16.45 -2.04
N GLY A 102 17.02 17.65 -2.60
CA GLY A 102 16.70 18.91 -1.93
C GLY A 102 15.21 19.09 -1.60
N GLN A 103 14.32 18.22 -2.09
CA GLN A 103 12.90 18.25 -1.75
C GLN A 103 12.63 17.81 -0.31
N MET A 104 13.53 17.01 0.30
CA MET A 104 13.34 16.55 1.67
C MET A 104 13.35 17.70 2.69
N ASP A 105 14.09 18.78 2.42
CA ASP A 105 14.05 19.97 3.28
C ASP A 105 12.68 20.65 3.29
N VAL A 106 11.99 20.67 2.15
CA VAL A 106 10.60 21.17 2.05
C VAL A 106 9.64 20.31 2.86
N ILE A 107 9.80 18.98 2.79
CA ILE A 107 8.95 18.05 3.56
C ILE A 107 9.22 18.19 5.06
N LYS A 108 10.47 18.39 5.47
CA LYS A 108 10.83 18.66 6.86
C LYS A 108 10.23 19.96 7.36
N ASP A 109 10.28 21.03 6.56
CA ASP A 109 9.67 22.30 6.93
C ASP A 109 8.15 22.15 7.09
N PHE A 110 7.50 21.43 6.18
CA PHE A 110 6.09 21.06 6.31
C PHE A 110 5.80 20.29 7.59
N VAL A 111 6.56 19.23 7.91
CA VAL A 111 6.38 18.44 9.13
C VAL A 111 6.56 19.29 10.39
N ARG A 112 7.53 20.20 10.43
CA ARG A 112 7.70 21.13 11.57
C ARG A 112 6.47 22.00 11.74
N SER A 113 5.97 22.63 10.67
CA SER A 113 4.78 23.47 10.74
C SER A 113 3.56 22.71 11.24
N VAL A 114 3.33 21.49 10.75
CA VAL A 114 2.23 20.63 11.22
C VAL A 114 2.35 20.37 12.73
N CYS A 115 3.54 20.05 13.23
CA CYS A 115 3.75 19.81 14.66
C CYS A 115 3.60 21.08 15.51
N GLU A 116 4.14 22.22 15.06
CA GLU A 116 4.04 23.51 15.75
C GLU A 116 2.58 23.97 15.90
N GLU A 117 1.78 23.74 14.88
CA GLU A 117 0.35 24.07 14.85
C GLU A 117 -0.53 23.00 15.52
N LYS A 118 0.06 21.88 15.94
CA LYS A 118 -0.65 20.70 16.48
C LYS A 118 -1.70 20.17 15.50
N SER A 119 -1.38 20.23 14.22
CA SER A 119 -2.19 19.72 13.12
C SER A 119 -2.01 18.20 12.96
N THR A 120 -3.00 17.56 12.34
CA THR A 120 -2.99 16.11 12.03
C THR A 120 -2.87 15.87 10.53
N ILE A 121 -2.20 14.81 10.11
CA ILE A 121 -2.10 14.44 8.69
C ILE A 121 -3.04 13.27 8.38
N ILE A 122 -3.78 13.38 7.27
CA ILE A 122 -4.45 12.24 6.63
C ILE A 122 -3.73 11.98 5.32
N SER A 123 -3.06 10.83 5.20
CA SER A 123 -2.28 10.47 4.02
C SER A 123 -2.88 9.22 3.36
N PHE A 124 -3.24 9.36 2.09
CA PHE A 124 -3.61 8.24 1.21
C PHE A 124 -2.42 7.65 0.46
N ASN A 125 -1.24 8.30 0.54
CA ASN A 125 -0.02 7.79 -0.04
C ASN A 125 0.54 6.63 0.80
N TRP A 126 1.10 5.63 0.11
CA TRP A 126 1.83 4.52 0.71
C TRP A 126 3.27 4.84 1.06
N ASP A 127 3.85 5.87 0.43
CA ASP A 127 5.24 6.28 0.66
C ASP A 127 5.50 6.74 2.10
N LEU A 128 6.80 6.86 2.42
CA LEU A 128 7.29 7.14 3.77
C LEU A 128 7.99 8.50 3.87
N LEU A 129 7.75 9.44 2.95
CA LEU A 129 8.51 10.69 2.94
C LEU A 129 8.25 11.53 4.19
N VAL A 130 6.99 11.58 4.65
CA VAL A 130 6.62 12.26 5.90
C VAL A 130 7.27 11.57 7.09
N GLU A 131 7.26 10.24 7.11
CA GLU A 131 7.86 9.45 8.18
C GLU A 131 9.38 9.62 8.27
N ILE A 132 10.06 9.64 7.13
CA ILE A 132 11.50 9.89 7.04
C ILE A 132 11.81 11.30 7.54
N ALA A 133 11.06 12.31 7.10
CA ALA A 133 11.22 13.69 7.54
C ALA A 133 11.04 13.83 9.07
N ALA A 134 9.98 13.24 9.64
CA ALA A 134 9.76 13.25 11.08
C ALA A 134 10.91 12.56 11.83
N LYS A 135 11.42 11.42 11.33
CA LYS A 135 12.58 10.75 11.91
C LYS A 135 13.84 11.64 11.90
N GLU A 136 14.16 12.29 10.78
CA GLU A 136 15.31 13.21 10.70
C GLU A 136 15.20 14.39 11.68
N LEU A 137 13.96 14.80 11.99
CA LEU A 137 13.66 15.86 12.95
C LEU A 137 13.58 15.36 14.40
N ASN A 138 13.76 14.07 14.66
CA ASN A 138 13.52 13.42 15.96
C ASN A 138 12.09 13.63 16.50
N ILE A 139 11.12 13.70 15.59
CA ILE A 139 9.70 13.80 15.92
C ILE A 139 9.11 12.39 15.94
N GLY A 140 8.50 12.01 17.07
CA GLY A 140 7.77 10.75 17.19
C GLY A 140 6.55 10.74 16.27
N ILE A 141 6.19 9.56 15.76
CA ILE A 141 5.01 9.39 14.90
C ILE A 141 4.04 8.46 15.59
N SER A 142 2.77 8.87 15.62
CA SER A 142 1.66 8.04 16.04
C SER A 142 0.74 7.79 14.85
N TYR A 143 0.48 6.52 14.55
CA TYR A 143 -0.68 6.14 13.72
C TYR A 143 -1.98 6.12 14.52
N GLY A 144 -1.96 6.81 15.66
CA GLY A 144 -3.03 7.07 16.62
C GLY A 144 -3.15 6.05 17.74
N SER A 145 -2.33 4.99 17.78
CA SER A 145 -2.42 3.94 18.81
C SER A 145 -2.16 4.48 20.22
N GLU A 146 -1.40 5.57 20.35
CA GLU A 146 -1.11 6.26 21.61
C GLU A 146 -1.03 7.78 21.42
N THR A 147 -1.49 8.54 22.43
CA THR A 147 -1.31 9.99 22.51
C THR A 147 0.15 10.27 22.84
N ASN A 148 0.96 10.50 21.82
CA ASN A 148 2.32 10.99 21.97
C ASN A 148 2.33 12.46 21.57
N ASP A 149 3.22 13.27 22.16
CA ASP A 149 3.46 14.68 21.78
C ASP A 149 4.08 14.84 20.36
N GLY A 150 3.90 13.83 19.50
CA GLY A 150 4.48 13.72 18.17
C GLY A 150 3.51 14.05 17.04
N LEU A 151 3.92 13.70 15.83
CA LEU A 151 3.12 13.85 14.62
C LEU A 151 2.04 12.75 14.56
N GLU A 152 0.78 13.16 14.55
CA GLU A 152 -0.35 12.26 14.33
C GLU A 152 -0.66 12.10 12.85
N ILE A 153 -0.70 10.85 12.37
CA ILE A 153 -0.97 10.53 10.98
C ILE A 153 -2.02 9.42 10.90
N ALA A 154 -3.08 9.65 10.13
CA ALA A 154 -3.97 8.58 9.67
C ALA A 154 -3.50 8.07 8.29
N LYS A 155 -3.40 6.74 8.13
CA LYS A 155 -3.01 6.07 6.88
C LYS A 155 -4.12 5.11 6.39
N PRO A 156 -5.23 5.63 5.83
CA PRO A 156 -6.38 4.79 5.48
C PRO A 156 -6.13 3.76 4.38
N HIS A 157 -5.05 3.91 3.62
CA HIS A 157 -4.63 2.96 2.58
C HIS A 157 -3.44 2.10 3.00
N GLY A 158 -3.04 2.13 4.28
CA GLY A 158 -1.83 1.46 4.73
C GLY A 158 -0.55 2.23 4.38
N SER A 159 0.59 1.56 4.49
CA SER A 159 1.91 2.20 4.40
C SER A 159 3.01 1.15 4.16
N LEU A 160 4.08 1.52 3.47
CA LEU A 160 5.20 0.62 3.15
C LEU A 160 5.95 0.10 4.39
N ASN A 161 5.86 0.81 5.51
CA ASN A 161 6.53 0.44 6.76
C ASN A 161 5.68 -0.49 7.64
N LEU A 162 4.53 -0.96 7.17
CA LEU A 162 3.60 -1.80 7.94
C LEU A 162 3.49 -3.20 7.33
N ALA A 163 3.34 -4.21 8.18
CA ALA A 163 2.87 -5.54 7.78
C ALA A 163 1.76 -6.00 8.73
N GLU A 164 0.82 -6.76 8.19
CA GLU A 164 -0.22 -7.42 8.96
C GLU A 164 0.01 -8.94 8.95
N LEU A 165 -0.06 -9.54 10.13
CA LEU A 165 0.18 -10.97 10.33
C LEU A 165 -0.93 -11.58 11.17
N GLU A 166 -1.15 -12.87 10.99
CA GLU A 166 -1.88 -13.66 11.98
C GLU A 166 -1.07 -13.73 13.29
N THR A 167 -1.75 -13.72 14.43
CA THR A 167 -1.09 -13.78 15.75
C THR A 167 -0.18 -15.00 15.89
N GLU A 168 -0.60 -16.15 15.37
CA GLU A 168 0.15 -17.40 15.40
C GLU A 168 1.48 -17.26 14.64
N ARG A 169 1.43 -16.76 13.39
CA ARG A 169 2.62 -16.46 12.59
C ARG A 169 3.54 -15.45 13.26
N PHE A 170 2.99 -14.40 13.88
CA PHE A 170 3.79 -13.45 14.64
C PHE A 170 4.53 -14.10 15.81
N THR A 171 3.85 -14.98 16.56
CA THR A 171 4.45 -15.72 17.68
C THR A 171 5.55 -16.67 17.20
N GLU A 172 5.36 -17.39 16.10
CA GLU A 172 6.39 -18.26 15.51
C GLU A 172 7.65 -17.49 15.10
N MET A 173 7.47 -16.26 14.63
CA MET A 173 8.57 -15.41 14.18
C MET A 173 9.18 -14.55 15.31
N GLN A 174 8.62 -14.58 16.52
CA GLN A 174 8.97 -13.67 17.61
C GLN A 174 10.43 -13.80 18.06
N ASP A 175 11.00 -15.01 17.93
CA ASP A 175 12.39 -15.31 18.26
C ASP A 175 13.37 -14.99 17.13
N SER A 176 12.88 -14.51 15.98
CA SER A 176 13.73 -14.09 14.87
C SER A 176 14.32 -12.69 15.10
N ILE A 177 15.61 -12.53 14.77
CA ILE A 177 16.34 -11.24 14.88
C ILE A 177 15.61 -10.10 14.15
N ASN A 178 14.86 -10.41 13.09
CA ASN A 178 14.14 -9.42 12.31
C ASN A 178 12.95 -8.81 13.08
N ILE A 179 12.24 -9.59 13.91
CA ILE A 179 11.06 -9.11 14.64
C ILE A 179 11.41 -8.19 15.81
N HIS A 180 12.53 -8.38 16.50
CA HIS A 180 12.91 -7.54 17.65
C HIS A 180 13.11 -6.05 17.30
N SER A 181 13.33 -5.73 16.03
CA SER A 181 13.45 -4.34 15.53
C SER A 181 12.12 -3.68 15.14
N LEU A 182 11.02 -4.45 15.21
CA LEU A 182 9.69 -4.02 14.80
C LEU A 182 8.85 -3.64 16.01
N GLN A 183 8.01 -2.63 15.82
CA GLN A 183 7.05 -2.15 16.82
C GLN A 183 5.69 -2.76 16.53
N ILE A 184 4.98 -3.20 17.56
CA ILE A 184 3.57 -3.59 17.42
C ILE A 184 2.74 -2.31 17.42
N ASP A 185 2.08 -2.02 16.31
CA ASP A 185 1.24 -0.83 16.16
C ASP A 185 -0.22 -1.12 16.56
N TRP A 186 -0.67 -2.37 16.35
CA TRP A 186 -2.01 -2.83 16.72
C TRP A 186 -2.08 -4.34 16.86
N LYS A 187 -2.98 -4.82 17.72
CA LYS A 187 -3.13 -6.25 17.99
C LYS A 187 -4.57 -6.59 18.40
N THR A 188 -5.06 -7.72 17.89
CA THR A 188 -6.25 -8.44 18.36
C THR A 188 -5.85 -9.87 18.73
N ASP A 189 -6.84 -10.71 19.05
CA ASP A 189 -6.60 -12.13 19.29
C ASP A 189 -6.08 -12.84 18.03
N SER A 190 -6.55 -12.44 16.84
CA SER A 190 -6.22 -13.09 15.56
C SER A 190 -5.16 -12.40 14.72
N THR A 191 -4.92 -11.10 14.95
CA THR A 191 -4.15 -10.27 14.02
C THR A 191 -3.17 -9.35 14.75
N VAL A 192 -1.98 -9.18 14.19
CA VAL A 192 -0.96 -8.25 14.67
C VAL A 192 -0.50 -7.38 13.50
N VAL A 193 -0.55 -6.06 13.67
CA VAL A 193 0.06 -5.11 12.75
C VAL A 193 1.37 -4.62 13.36
N ILE A 194 2.43 -4.80 12.60
CA ILE A 194 3.79 -4.44 12.97
C ILE A 194 4.34 -3.36 12.05
N ARG A 195 5.24 -2.55 12.60
CA ARG A 195 5.85 -1.40 11.93
C ARG A 195 7.36 -1.42 12.08
N THR A 196 8.10 -1.05 11.04
CA THR A 196 9.53 -0.75 11.20
C THR A 196 9.73 0.61 11.89
N SER A 197 10.62 0.64 12.88
CA SER A 197 11.05 1.88 13.53
C SER A 197 11.94 2.75 12.62
N ASP A 198 12.53 2.14 11.59
CA ASP A 198 13.28 2.83 10.54
C ASP A 198 12.50 2.83 9.22
N PRO A 199 11.87 3.96 8.82
CA PRO A 199 11.15 4.04 7.56
C PRO A 199 12.07 3.94 6.33
N ILE A 200 13.37 4.23 6.45
CA ILE A 200 14.33 4.07 5.35
C ILE A 200 14.58 2.59 5.06
N ASP A 201 14.51 1.73 6.09
CA ASP A 201 14.77 0.29 6.00
C ASP A 201 13.51 -0.55 5.72
N ALA A 202 12.40 0.09 5.32
CA ALA A 202 11.11 -0.59 5.12
C ALA A 202 11.17 -1.74 4.12
N ALA A 203 11.94 -1.62 3.04
CA ALA A 203 12.12 -2.71 2.07
C ALA A 203 12.68 -3.99 2.74
N ASN A 204 13.74 -3.86 3.53
CA ASN A 204 14.41 -4.99 4.19
C ASN A 204 13.65 -5.52 5.40
N ARG A 205 12.91 -4.65 6.10
CA ARG A 205 12.26 -4.98 7.37
C ARG A 205 10.83 -5.45 7.22
N ILE A 206 10.15 -5.03 6.15
CA ILE A 206 8.73 -5.29 5.95
C ILE A 206 8.49 -6.09 4.68
N ILE A 207 8.90 -5.55 3.53
CA ILE A 207 8.51 -6.10 2.23
C ILE A 207 9.21 -7.44 1.95
N HIS A 208 10.50 -7.54 2.27
CA HIS A 208 11.24 -8.80 2.10
C HIS A 208 10.80 -9.90 3.07
N PRO A 209 10.66 -9.68 4.40
CA PRO A 209 10.36 -10.75 5.35
C PRO A 209 8.89 -11.20 5.36
N PHE A 210 7.94 -10.30 5.08
CA PHE A 210 6.51 -10.60 5.18
C PHE A 210 5.82 -10.72 3.83
N GLU A 211 6.61 -10.70 2.75
CA GLU A 211 6.18 -10.82 1.34
C GLU A 211 5.33 -9.67 0.81
N SER A 212 4.62 -8.93 1.66
CA SER A 212 3.88 -7.72 1.28
C SER A 212 3.81 -6.74 2.45
N ALA A 213 3.91 -5.45 2.14
CA ALA A 213 3.51 -4.42 3.08
C ALA A 213 1.98 -4.37 3.16
N LEU A 214 1.45 -3.82 4.26
CA LEU A 214 0.03 -3.54 4.40
C LEU A 214 -0.33 -2.38 3.48
N LEU A 215 -0.63 -2.70 2.23
CA LEU A 215 -1.07 -1.80 1.18
C LEU A 215 -2.52 -2.13 0.85
N VAL A 216 -3.40 -1.16 1.09
CA VAL A 216 -4.79 -1.26 0.66
C VAL A 216 -4.90 -0.50 -0.65
N GLU A 217 -5.06 -1.28 -1.71
CA GLU A 217 -5.51 -0.83 -3.02
C GLU A 217 -6.79 0.03 -2.90
N PRO A 218 -6.88 1.15 -3.64
CA PRO A 218 -8.05 2.01 -3.63
C PRO A 218 -9.14 1.44 -4.55
N THR A 219 -9.56 0.19 -4.30
CA THR A 219 -10.64 -0.44 -5.04
C THR A 219 -11.98 -0.14 -4.39
N ALA A 220 -13.07 -0.34 -5.15
CA ALA A 220 -14.42 -0.21 -4.62
C ALA A 220 -14.75 -1.32 -3.59
N ARG A 221 -14.02 -2.43 -3.62
CA ARG A 221 -14.20 -3.55 -2.69
C ARG A 221 -13.41 -3.25 -1.43
N LYS A 222 -14.11 -3.01 -0.33
CA LYS A 222 -13.48 -2.78 0.99
C LYS A 222 -13.84 -3.88 2.00
N SER A 223 -14.33 -5.02 1.52
CA SER A 223 -14.74 -6.15 2.36
C SER A 223 -13.56 -6.86 3.03
N TYR A 224 -12.33 -6.68 2.54
CA TYR A 224 -11.11 -7.27 3.11
C TYR A 224 -10.39 -6.33 4.10
N LEU A 225 -10.94 -5.16 4.41
CA LEU A 225 -10.25 -4.21 5.28
C LEU A 225 -10.06 -4.76 6.68
N SER A 226 -8.79 -4.86 7.08
CA SER A 226 -8.43 -5.27 8.43
C SER A 226 -8.94 -4.29 9.48
N GLY A 227 -9.03 -4.77 10.72
CA GLY A 227 -9.47 -3.93 11.84
C GLY A 227 -8.60 -2.69 12.03
N TRP A 228 -7.30 -2.78 11.72
CA TRP A 228 -6.40 -1.63 11.76
C TRP A 228 -6.74 -0.61 10.66
N ILE A 229 -6.97 -1.03 9.42
CA ILE A 229 -7.36 -0.09 8.36
C ILE A 229 -8.70 0.57 8.68
N GLN A 230 -9.67 -0.17 9.20
CA GLN A 230 -10.94 0.41 9.64
C GLN A 230 -10.73 1.46 10.75
N LEU A 231 -9.80 1.22 11.67
CA LEU A 231 -9.41 2.20 12.69
C LEU A 231 -8.82 3.46 12.05
N GLN A 232 -7.94 3.33 11.06
CA GLN A 232 -7.37 4.47 10.33
C GLN A 232 -8.44 5.30 9.62
N TRP A 233 -9.42 4.66 8.98
CA TRP A 233 -10.56 5.36 8.36
C TRP A 233 -11.42 6.11 9.38
N ARG A 234 -11.69 5.50 10.54
CA ARG A 234 -12.44 6.18 11.62
C ARG A 234 -11.67 7.39 12.13
N ARG A 235 -10.36 7.28 12.30
CA ARG A 235 -9.50 8.41 12.71
C ARG A 235 -9.51 9.54 11.70
N ALA A 236 -9.34 9.22 10.42
CA ALA A 236 -9.42 10.23 9.37
C ALA A 236 -10.77 10.97 9.43
N LEU A 237 -11.88 10.24 9.62
CA LEU A 237 -13.20 10.85 9.79
C LEU A 237 -13.31 11.70 11.07
N ASP A 238 -12.72 11.26 12.18
CA ASP A 238 -12.75 11.99 13.44
C ASP A 238 -11.89 13.26 13.38
N PHE A 239 -10.73 13.23 12.70
CA PHE A 239 -9.93 14.42 12.39
C PHE A 239 -10.74 15.42 11.55
N LEU A 240 -11.35 14.96 10.47
CA LEU A 240 -12.17 15.81 9.60
C LEU A 240 -13.37 16.45 10.32
N ARG A 241 -13.92 15.79 11.34
CA ARG A 241 -15.04 16.32 12.14
C ARG A 241 -14.62 17.41 13.12
N GLN A 242 -13.35 17.42 13.52
CA GLN A 242 -12.84 18.31 14.56
C GLN A 242 -12.08 19.51 13.99
N VAL A 243 -11.67 19.44 12.73
CA VAL A 243 -10.80 20.44 12.12
C VAL A 243 -11.53 21.75 11.81
N GLU A 244 -10.88 22.88 12.09
CA GLU A 244 -11.36 24.22 11.71
C GLU A 244 -10.96 24.58 10.27
N GLU A 245 -9.83 24.06 9.80
CA GLU A 245 -9.27 24.31 8.47
C GLU A 245 -8.79 23.01 7.81
N LEU A 246 -9.20 22.77 6.56
CA LEU A 246 -8.75 21.62 5.78
C LEU A 246 -7.85 22.06 4.64
N VAL A 247 -6.57 21.66 4.70
CA VAL A 247 -5.60 21.84 3.61
C VAL A 247 -5.49 20.55 2.81
N VAL A 248 -5.69 20.64 1.48
CA VAL A 248 -5.62 19.49 0.56
C VAL A 248 -4.42 19.66 -0.36
N ILE A 249 -3.52 18.68 -0.38
CA ILE A 249 -2.28 18.68 -1.18
C ILE A 249 -2.28 17.46 -2.09
N GLY A 250 -2.00 17.67 -3.39
CA GLY A 250 -1.73 16.56 -4.33
C GLY A 250 -2.91 15.63 -4.61
N TYR A 251 -4.13 16.04 -4.27
CA TYR A 251 -5.32 15.23 -4.53
C TYR A 251 -5.83 15.48 -5.96
N SER A 252 -5.86 14.42 -6.76
CA SER A 252 -6.58 14.42 -8.03
C SER A 252 -7.82 13.54 -7.88
N LEU A 253 -8.98 14.07 -8.28
CA LEU A 253 -10.14 13.22 -8.48
C LEU A 253 -9.89 12.41 -9.76
N PRO A 254 -10.21 11.11 -9.78
CA PRO A 254 -10.19 10.37 -11.03
C PRO A 254 -11.07 11.11 -12.05
N ASN A 255 -10.61 11.17 -13.31
CA ASN A 255 -11.40 11.79 -14.38
C ASN A 255 -12.74 11.04 -14.47
N THR A 256 -13.84 11.71 -14.15
CA THR A 256 -15.21 11.18 -14.27
C THR A 256 -15.67 11.13 -15.71
#